data_AF-A0A9Q9APL4-F1
#
_entry.id   AF-A0A9Q9APL4-F1
#
_cell.length_a   1.000
_cell.length_b   1.000
_cell.length_c   1.000
_cell.angle_alpha   90.00
_cell.angle_beta   90.00
_cell.angle_gamma   90.00
#
_symmetry.space_group_name_H-M   'P 1'
#
loop_
_entity.id
_entity.type
_entity.pdbx_description
1 polymer ?
#
loop_
_entity_poly.entity_id
_entity_poly.type
_entity_poly.pdbx_seq_one_letter_code
_entity_poly.pdbx_strand_id
1 'polypeptide(L)'
;MRDIFRAAILLLIPRATAQLVLQEQQPIQSPTACHLLAATFPGLVATISDKRYTTSQSSYWSARQADLKPDCRFYPKGAREIQEARADILIPYNVSIAVTSGGHSSTVGASNVDQGVTIDLSNFNSTLLVDDDEAVILGVAARWG
;
A
#
# COMPACT_ATOMS: atom_id res chain seq x y z
N MET A 1 -69.83 -21.14 49.90
CA MET A 1 -69.24 -19.83 50.24
C MET A 1 -67.73 -20.02 50.35
N ARG A 2 -67.03 -19.69 49.25
CA ARG A 2 -65.59 -19.44 49.04
C ARG A 2 -64.55 -20.34 49.76
N ASP A 3 -63.94 -21.19 48.93
CA ASP A 3 -62.60 -21.76 49.07
C ASP A 3 -61.52 -20.67 49.18
N ILE A 4 -60.47 -20.93 49.98
CA ILE A 4 -59.20 -20.18 49.92
C ILE A 4 -58.07 -21.19 49.79
N PHE A 5 -57.59 -21.35 48.56
CA PHE A 5 -56.36 -22.08 48.23
C PHE A 5 -55.13 -21.25 48.62
N ARG A 6 -54.11 -21.98 49.10
CA ARG A 6 -52.72 -21.53 49.30
C ARG A 6 -52.08 -21.09 47.98
N ALA A 7 -51.21 -20.08 48.02
CA ALA A 7 -50.23 -19.83 46.97
C ALA A 7 -48.87 -19.51 47.61
N ALA A 8 -47.94 -20.46 47.53
CA ALA A 8 -46.53 -20.26 47.86
C ALA A 8 -45.82 -19.71 46.62
N ILE A 9 -45.29 -18.49 46.70
CA ILE A 9 -44.54 -17.85 45.63
C ILE A 9 -43.07 -18.28 45.76
N LEU A 10 -42.64 -19.20 44.89
CA LEU A 10 -41.24 -19.56 44.70
C LEU A 10 -40.55 -18.46 43.86
N LEU A 11 -39.75 -17.61 44.52
CA LEU A 11 -38.88 -16.64 43.85
C LEU A 11 -37.69 -17.38 43.23
N LEU A 12 -37.73 -17.59 41.91
CA LEU A 12 -36.59 -18.07 41.12
C LEU A 12 -35.59 -16.92 40.94
N ILE A 13 -34.51 -16.92 41.72
CA ILE A 13 -33.37 -16.03 41.51
C ILE A 13 -32.55 -16.59 40.34
N PRO A 14 -32.37 -15.86 39.22
CA PRO A 14 -31.49 -16.33 38.16
C PRO A 14 -30.05 -16.24 38.67
N ARG A 15 -29.35 -17.37 38.74
CA ARG A 15 -27.89 -17.40 38.90
C ARG A 15 -27.27 -16.88 37.61
N ALA A 16 -26.93 -15.59 37.57
CA ALA A 16 -26.06 -15.06 36.54
C ALA A 16 -24.66 -15.66 36.73
N THR A 17 -24.32 -16.66 35.93
CA THR A 17 -22.95 -17.16 35.82
C THR A 17 -22.12 -16.13 35.08
N ALA A 18 -21.22 -15.43 35.78
CA ALA A 18 -20.21 -14.61 35.15
C ALA A 18 -19.29 -15.53 34.33
N GLN A 19 -19.52 -15.59 33.02
CA GLN A 19 -18.60 -16.24 32.10
C GLN A 19 -17.41 -15.29 31.89
N LEU A 20 -16.22 -15.72 32.32
CA LEU A 20 -14.96 -15.14 31.88
C LEU A 20 -14.84 -15.41 30.38
N VAL A 21 -15.25 -14.43 29.57
CA VAL A 21 -14.96 -14.44 28.13
C VAL A 21 -13.46 -14.20 28.00
N LEU A 22 -12.71 -15.24 27.64
CA LEU A 22 -11.35 -15.08 27.12
C LEU A 22 -11.48 -14.33 25.80
N GLN A 23 -11.23 -13.02 25.80
CA GLN A 23 -11.10 -12.27 24.55
C GLN A 23 -9.83 -12.77 23.85
N GLU A 24 -10.03 -13.45 22.71
CA GLU A 24 -8.95 -13.76 21.79
C GLU A 24 -8.40 -12.43 21.28
N GLN A 25 -7.25 -12.03 21.81
CA GLN A 25 -6.56 -10.83 21.35
C GLN A 25 -6.16 -11.07 19.89
N GLN A 26 -6.82 -10.37 18.97
CA GLN A 26 -6.41 -10.35 17.57
C GLN A 26 -4.92 -9.99 17.50
N PRO A 27 -4.13 -10.69 16.68
CA PRO A 27 -2.69 -10.46 16.62
C PRO A 27 -2.44 -8.99 16.26
N ILE A 28 -1.61 -8.31 17.06
CA ILE A 28 -1.12 -6.97 16.74
C ILE A 28 -0.31 -7.11 15.44
N GLN A 29 -0.92 -6.82 14.30
CA GLN A 29 -0.23 -6.85 13.02
C GLN A 29 0.74 -5.67 12.99
N SER A 30 2.04 -5.96 12.86
CA SER A 30 3.04 -4.93 12.61
C SER A 30 2.69 -4.17 11.33
N PRO A 31 2.79 -2.82 11.31
CA PRO A 31 2.49 -2.05 10.11
C PRO A 31 3.39 -2.50 8.95
N THR A 32 2.79 -2.77 7.79
CA THR A 32 3.54 -3.12 6.58
C THR A 32 4.28 -1.90 6.04
N ALA A 33 5.30 -2.12 5.20
CA ALA A 33 6.03 -1.03 4.56
C ALA A 33 5.11 -0.07 3.77
N CYS A 34 4.08 -0.60 3.10
CA CYS A 34 3.09 0.23 2.40
C CYS A 34 2.28 1.12 3.35
N HIS A 35 1.90 0.62 4.53
CA HIS A 35 1.24 1.45 5.55
C HIS A 35 2.17 2.56 6.05
N LEU A 36 3.45 2.25 6.28
CA LEU A 36 4.43 3.23 6.74
C LEU A 36 4.72 4.28 5.67
N LEU A 37 4.87 3.88 4.40
CA LEU A 37 5.03 4.81 3.28
C LEU A 37 3.81 5.71 3.14
N ALA A 38 2.59 5.17 3.26
CA ALA A 38 1.36 5.96 3.14
C ALA A 38 1.21 6.96 4.29
N ALA A 39 1.59 6.57 5.51
CA ALA A 39 1.59 7.46 6.67
C ALA A 39 2.67 8.55 6.58
N THR A 40 3.86 8.20 6.10
CA THR A 40 5.01 9.12 6.00
C THR A 40 4.89 10.07 4.81
N PHE A 41 4.34 9.59 3.69
CA PHE A 41 4.18 10.34 2.44
C PHE A 41 2.71 10.34 1.97
N PRO A 42 1.82 11.09 2.65
CA PRO A 42 0.41 11.14 2.31
C PRO A 42 0.16 11.48 0.83
N GLY A 43 -0.65 10.67 0.16
CA GLY A 43 -1.00 10.85 -1.25
C GLY A 43 0.08 10.44 -2.26
N LEU A 44 1.24 9.94 -1.81
CA LEU A 44 2.28 9.41 -2.69
C LEU A 44 2.25 7.88 -2.81
N VAL A 45 1.33 7.18 -2.14
CA VAL A 45 1.21 5.73 -2.21
C VAL A 45 -0.15 5.36 -2.79
N ALA A 46 -0.17 4.39 -3.71
CA ALA A 46 -1.39 3.78 -4.22
C ALA A 46 -1.36 2.27 -4.03
N THR A 47 -2.49 1.69 -3.64
CA THR A 47 -2.71 0.25 -3.48
C THR A 47 -3.62 -0.27 -4.60
N ILE A 48 -3.87 -1.58 -4.65
CA ILE A 48 -4.67 -2.21 -5.72
C ILE A 48 -6.09 -1.65 -5.86
N SER A 49 -6.67 -1.08 -4.80
CA SER A 49 -7.99 -0.43 -4.83
C SER A 49 -7.99 0.95 -5.51
N ASP A 50 -6.82 1.55 -5.73
CA ASP A 50 -6.69 2.90 -6.28
C ASP A 50 -6.65 2.90 -7.81
N LYS A 51 -7.37 3.84 -8.42
CA LYS A 51 -7.34 4.04 -9.88
C LYS A 51 -5.93 4.32 -10.42
N ARG A 52 -5.10 5.04 -9.65
CA ARG A 52 -3.73 5.36 -10.03
C ARG A 52 -2.88 4.10 -10.17
N TYR A 53 -3.05 3.16 -9.24
CA TYR A 53 -2.37 1.86 -9.28
C TYR A 53 -2.74 1.10 -10.55
N THR A 54 -4.04 0.94 -10.82
CA THR A 54 -4.50 0.15 -11.98
C THR A 54 -4.10 0.80 -13.30
N THR A 55 -4.10 2.13 -13.37
CA THR A 55 -3.59 2.89 -14.52
C THR A 55 -2.10 2.61 -14.75
N SER A 56 -1.24 2.78 -13.74
CA SER A 56 0.18 2.44 -13.84
C SER A 56 0.41 0.98 -14.22
N GLN A 57 -0.34 0.06 -13.62
CA GLN A 57 -0.23 -1.37 -13.85
C GLN A 57 -0.55 -1.76 -15.31
N SER A 58 -1.55 -1.11 -15.90
CA SER A 58 -1.93 -1.31 -17.31
C SER A 58 -0.98 -0.63 -18.31
N SER A 59 -0.08 0.24 -17.85
CA SER A 59 0.79 1.03 -18.73
C SER A 59 2.10 0.36 -19.12
N TYR A 60 2.44 -0.78 -18.50
CA TYR A 60 3.63 -1.53 -18.88
C TYR A 60 3.51 -2.04 -20.31
N TRP A 61 4.58 -1.89 -21.08
CA TRP A 61 4.64 -2.41 -22.45
C TRP A 61 4.66 -3.95 -22.47
N SER A 62 5.35 -4.58 -21.52
CA SER A 62 5.44 -6.03 -21.41
C SER A 62 4.37 -6.57 -20.47
N ALA A 63 3.56 -7.53 -20.96
CA ALA A 63 2.60 -8.28 -20.13
C ALA A 63 3.29 -8.93 -18.92
N ARG A 64 4.53 -9.40 -19.08
CA ARG A 64 5.34 -9.99 -18.00
C ARG A 64 5.60 -9.03 -16.83
N GLN A 65 5.68 -7.72 -17.09
CA GLN A 65 5.74 -6.72 -16.02
C GLN A 65 4.35 -6.40 -15.47
N ALA A 66 3.36 -6.28 -16.36
CA ALA A 66 1.97 -5.98 -16.01
C ALA A 66 1.32 -7.05 -15.13
N ASP A 67 1.80 -8.29 -15.21
CA ASP A 67 1.29 -9.43 -14.45
C ASP A 67 1.74 -9.41 -12.98
N LEU A 68 2.91 -8.83 -12.67
CA LEU A 68 3.39 -8.69 -11.29
C LEU A 68 2.53 -7.71 -10.49
N LYS A 69 2.21 -8.04 -9.23
CA LYS A 69 1.30 -7.28 -8.37
C LYS A 69 2.04 -6.79 -7.11
N PRO A 70 2.60 -5.57 -7.13
CA PRO A 70 3.17 -5.00 -5.92
C PRO A 70 2.07 -4.73 -4.88
N ASP A 71 2.41 -4.82 -3.59
CA ASP A 71 1.49 -4.52 -2.50
C ASP A 71 1.04 -3.05 -2.55
N CYS A 72 1.97 -2.17 -2.94
CA CYS A 72 1.69 -0.79 -3.26
C CYS A 72 2.70 -0.20 -4.23
N ARG A 73 2.33 0.94 -4.81
CA ARG A 73 3.20 1.76 -5.65
C ARG A 73 3.48 3.08 -4.95
N PHE A 74 4.75 3.46 -4.88
CA PHE A 74 5.21 4.71 -4.30
C PHE A 74 5.59 5.68 -5.42
N TYR A 75 5.01 6.87 -5.42
CA TYR A 75 5.15 7.90 -6.45
C TYR A 75 5.85 9.14 -5.89
N PRO A 76 7.18 9.07 -5.68
CA PRO A 76 7.94 10.19 -5.12
C PRO A 76 7.87 11.42 -6.03
N LYS A 77 8.10 12.60 -5.44
CA LYS A 77 8.15 13.89 -6.15
C LYS A 77 9.55 14.45 -6.28
N GLY A 78 10.51 13.92 -5.51
CA GLY A 78 11.90 14.33 -5.56
C GLY A 78 12.84 13.27 -5.00
N ALA A 79 14.13 13.59 -5.01
CA ALA A 79 15.18 12.74 -4.46
C ALA A 79 15.09 12.62 -2.93
N ARG A 80 14.48 13.59 -2.26
CA ARG A 80 14.32 13.59 -0.79
C ARG A 80 13.40 12.46 -0.35
N GLU A 81 12.20 12.36 -0.93
CA GLU A 81 11.23 11.33 -0.56
C GLU A 81 11.77 9.92 -0.89
N ILE A 82 12.56 9.77 -1.96
CA ILE A 82 13.24 8.50 -2.29
C ILE A 82 14.25 8.12 -1.21
N GLN A 83 15.07 9.07 -0.75
CA GLN A 83 16.11 8.82 0.25
C GLN A 83 15.50 8.49 1.61
N GLU A 84 14.50 9.25 2.06
CA GLU A 84 13.77 9.01 3.31
C GLU A 84 13.04 7.66 3.26
N ALA A 85 12.28 7.38 2.20
CA ALA A 85 11.61 6.08 2.02
C ALA A 85 12.61 4.91 2.07
N ARG A 86 13.76 5.06 1.40
CA ARG A 86 14.80 4.02 1.37
C ARG A 86 15.42 3.79 2.74
N ALA A 87 15.86 4.85 3.41
CA ALA A 87 16.60 4.76 4.65
C ALA A 87 15.71 4.30 5.81
N ASP A 88 14.49 4.82 5.88
CA ASP A 88 13.65 4.69 7.07
C ASP A 88 12.64 3.53 6.97
N ILE A 89 12.31 3.08 5.75
CA ILE A 89 11.24 2.09 5.52
C ILE A 89 11.71 0.91 4.69
N LEU A 90 12.18 1.12 3.45
CA LEU A 90 12.43 0.01 2.52
C LEU A 90 13.56 -0.92 2.97
N ILE A 91 14.67 -0.35 3.46
CA ILE A 91 15.80 -1.15 3.99
C ILE A 91 15.45 -1.79 5.34
N PRO A 92 14.98 -1.05 6.36
CA PRO A 92 14.73 -1.64 7.69
C PRO A 92 13.69 -2.75 7.68
N TYR A 93 12.70 -2.68 6.79
CA TYR A 93 11.64 -3.69 6.66
C TYR A 93 11.97 -4.78 5.62
N ASN A 94 13.17 -4.77 5.04
CA ASN A 94 13.66 -5.76 4.07
C ASN A 94 12.66 -6.02 2.92
N VAL A 95 12.19 -4.92 2.30
CA VAL A 95 11.12 -4.95 1.30
C VAL A 95 11.71 -5.22 -0.08
N SER A 96 11.12 -6.14 -0.82
CA SER A 96 11.42 -6.30 -2.25
C SER A 96 10.96 -5.07 -3.02
N ILE A 97 11.86 -4.47 -3.79
CA ILE A 97 11.54 -3.27 -4.58
C ILE A 97 11.79 -3.50 -6.07
N ALA A 98 10.99 -2.82 -6.89
CA ALA A 98 11.32 -2.54 -8.28
C ALA A 98 11.18 -1.04 -8.53
N VAL A 99 11.90 -0.54 -9.53
CA VAL A 99 11.83 0.86 -9.95
C VAL A 99 11.32 0.92 -11.37
N THR A 100 10.28 1.72 -11.61
CA THR A 100 9.77 1.97 -12.95
C THR A 100 9.89 3.43 -13.34
N SER A 101 10.28 3.65 -14.59
CA SER A 101 10.16 4.92 -15.30
C SER A 101 9.11 4.75 -16.41
N GLY A 102 9.52 4.50 -17.66
CA GLY A 102 8.61 4.34 -18.81
C GLY A 102 7.96 2.97 -18.95
N GLY A 103 8.35 1.97 -18.15
CA GLY A 103 7.69 0.66 -18.13
C GLY A 103 7.97 -0.26 -19.34
N HIS A 104 9.06 -0.02 -20.09
CA HIS A 104 9.41 -0.77 -21.30
C HIS A 104 10.29 -2.01 -21.10
N SER A 105 10.65 -2.36 -19.86
CA SER A 105 11.51 -3.53 -19.62
C SER A 105 10.82 -4.84 -20.02
N SER A 106 11.51 -5.68 -20.80
CA SER A 106 11.04 -7.00 -21.21
C SER A 106 11.35 -8.12 -20.18
N THR A 107 12.23 -7.84 -19.21
CA THR A 107 12.74 -8.82 -18.24
C THR A 107 11.86 -8.86 -16.99
N VAL A 108 11.16 -9.98 -16.74
CA VAL A 108 10.31 -10.17 -15.55
C VAL A 108 11.03 -9.68 -14.29
N GLY A 109 10.35 -8.88 -13.46
CA GLY A 109 10.88 -8.40 -12.19
C GLY A 109 11.78 -7.15 -12.29
N ALA A 110 12.14 -6.71 -13.49
CA ALA A 110 13.08 -5.59 -13.65
C ALA A 110 12.46 -4.21 -13.40
N SER A 111 11.20 -3.98 -13.80
CA SER A 111 10.52 -2.70 -13.60
C SER A 111 9.22 -2.81 -12.82
N ASN A 112 8.90 -4.00 -12.31
CA ASN A 112 7.79 -4.23 -11.40
C ASN A 112 8.14 -5.41 -10.48
N VAL A 113 7.45 -5.54 -9.36
CA VAL A 113 7.70 -6.59 -8.37
C VAL A 113 6.38 -7.20 -7.91
N ASP A 114 6.42 -8.46 -7.47
CA ASP A 114 5.29 -9.11 -6.81
C ASP A 114 5.50 -9.07 -5.29
N GLN A 115 4.45 -8.82 -4.51
CA GLN A 115 4.53 -8.79 -3.03
C GLN A 115 5.65 -7.89 -2.49
N GLY A 116 5.62 -6.61 -2.89
CA GLY A 116 6.63 -5.61 -2.54
C GLY A 116 6.21 -4.20 -2.92
N VAL A 117 7.19 -3.29 -3.07
CA VAL A 117 6.94 -1.89 -3.43
C VAL A 117 7.53 -1.57 -4.80
N THR A 118 6.69 -1.11 -5.71
CA THR A 118 7.17 -0.51 -6.96
C THR A 118 7.32 0.99 -6.77
N ILE A 119 8.55 1.50 -6.90
CA ILE A 119 8.85 2.93 -6.93
C ILE A 119 8.61 3.44 -8.36
N ASP A 120 7.56 4.23 -8.52
CA ASP A 120 7.06 4.71 -9.79
C ASP A 120 7.49 6.17 -10.03
N LEU A 121 8.46 6.35 -10.92
CA LEU A 121 9.09 7.63 -11.22
C LEU A 121 8.30 8.44 -12.27
N SER A 122 7.04 8.11 -12.53
CA SER A 122 6.20 8.82 -13.53
C SER A 122 6.04 10.32 -13.27
N ASN A 123 6.25 10.81 -12.04
CA ASN A 123 6.26 12.24 -11.72
C ASN A 123 7.51 12.97 -12.26
N PHE A 124 8.57 12.25 -12.66
CA PHE A 124 9.83 12.80 -13.17
C PHE A 124 9.84 12.82 -14.71
N ASN A 125 8.79 13.39 -15.30
CA ASN A 125 8.53 13.38 -16.75
C ASN A 125 8.83 14.72 -17.44
N SER A 126 9.61 15.59 -16.82
CA SER A 126 9.98 16.90 -17.37
C SER A 126 10.91 16.79 -18.57
N THR A 127 10.76 17.71 -19.50
CA THR A 127 11.69 17.96 -20.61
C THR A 127 11.97 19.46 -20.63
N LEU A 128 13.24 19.85 -20.52
CA LEU A 128 13.65 21.25 -20.48
C LEU A 128 14.77 21.49 -21.50
N LEU A 129 14.54 22.40 -22.45
CA LEU A 129 15.58 22.90 -23.35
C LEU A 129 16.44 23.94 -22.60
N VAL A 130 17.74 23.86 -22.80
CA VAL A 130 18.76 24.74 -22.19
C VAL A 130 19.81 25.08 -23.24
N ASP A 131 20.69 26.04 -22.92
CA ASP A 131 21.77 26.48 -23.81
C ASP A 131 21.26 26.91 -25.19
N ASP A 132 20.31 27.84 -25.22
CA ASP A 132 19.68 28.35 -26.46
C ASP A 132 19.15 27.24 -27.40
N ASP A 133 18.52 26.23 -26.80
CA ASP A 133 17.95 25.05 -27.45
C ASP A 133 18.99 24.04 -28.01
N GLU A 134 20.27 24.17 -27.67
CA GLU A 134 21.32 23.22 -28.07
C GLU A 134 21.45 22.01 -27.13
N ALA A 135 20.85 22.07 -25.93
CA ALA A 135 20.87 20.98 -24.97
C ALA A 135 19.49 20.73 -24.32
N VAL A 136 19.32 19.52 -23.77
CA VAL A 136 18.07 19.11 -23.11
C VAL A 136 18.36 18.41 -21.78
N ILE A 137 17.63 18.80 -20.74
CA ILE A 137 17.55 18.09 -19.46
C ILE A 137 16.27 17.26 -19.47
N LEU A 138 16.44 15.93 -19.37
CA LEU A 138 15.35 14.97 -19.34
C LEU A 138 15.15 14.41 -17.93
N GLY A 139 13.91 14.45 -17.47
CA GLY A 139 13.47 13.65 -16.34
C GLY A 139 13.53 12.17 -16.69
N VAL A 140 13.81 11.33 -15.69
CA VAL A 140 14.03 9.90 -15.92
C VAL A 140 12.81 9.17 -16.50
N ALA A 141 11.60 9.75 -16.41
CA ALA A 141 10.36 9.21 -16.98
C ALA A 141 9.84 10.02 -18.18
N ALA A 142 10.66 10.90 -18.77
CA ALA A 142 10.35 11.51 -20.06
C ALA A 142 10.20 10.42 -21.14
N ARG A 143 9.29 10.64 -22.09
CA ARG A 143 8.98 9.70 -23.19
C ARG A 143 9.46 10.27 -24.52
N TRP A 144 9.88 9.39 -25.42
CA TRP A 144 10.41 9.75 -26.74
C TRP A 144 9.34 10.22 -27.75
N GLY A 145 8.06 9.96 -27.50
CA GLY A 145 6.95 10.26 -28.41
C GLY A 145 6.46 9.03 -29.17
#